data_AF-A0A4S8ICL0-F1
#
_entry.id   AF-A0A4S8ICL0-F1
#
_cell.length_a   1.000
_cell.length_b   1.000
_cell.length_c   1.000
_cell.angle_alpha   90.00
_cell.angle_beta   90.00
_cell.angle_gamma   90.00
#
_symmetry.space_group_name_H-M   'P 1'
#
loop_
_entity.id
_entity.type
_entity.pdbx_description
1 polymer ?
#
loop_
_entity_poly.entity_id
_entity_poly.type
_entity_poly.pdbx_seq_one_letter_code
_entity_poly.pdbx_strand_id
1 'polypeptide(L)'
;MSSHLLARQGRHLQRYDNQLRLVAGCIPYKINGNSSNQSGDLMNRVEVLMISSPGRHDLIFPKGGWEKDETACEAACREALEEAGVRGIIKRVLDVIS
;
A
#
# COMPACT_ATOMS: atom_id res chain seq x y z
N MET A 1 12.16 -22.71 8.19
CA MET A 1 13.03 -21.58 7.78
C MET A 1 12.13 -20.48 7.28
N SER A 2 12.08 -19.31 7.94
CA SER A 2 11.31 -18.17 7.46
C SER A 2 12.04 -17.61 6.24
N SER A 3 11.45 -17.72 5.05
CA SER A 3 11.97 -17.05 3.86
C SER A 3 11.85 -15.55 4.12
N HIS A 4 12.97 -14.86 4.36
CA HIS A 4 12.97 -13.40 4.39
C HIS A 4 12.38 -12.90 3.07
N LEU A 5 11.30 -12.14 3.13
CA LEU A 5 10.81 -11.36 2.00
C LEU A 5 11.91 -10.37 1.64
N LEU A 6 12.56 -10.58 0.50
CA LEU A 6 13.54 -9.65 -0.03
C LEU A 6 12.76 -8.56 -0.79
N ALA A 7 12.72 -7.36 -0.22
CA ALA A 7 12.17 -6.21 -0.90
C ALA A 7 12.93 -5.95 -2.20
N ARG A 8 12.22 -5.58 -3.28
CA ARG A 8 12.86 -5.16 -4.52
C ARG A 8 13.77 -3.96 -4.28
N GLN A 9 14.93 -3.98 -4.94
CA GLN A 9 15.95 -2.94 -4.81
C GLN A 9 16.39 -2.40 -6.17
N GLY A 10 16.85 -1.15 -6.16
CA GLY A 10 17.32 -0.44 -7.35
C GLY A 10 16.23 0.35 -8.07
N ARG A 11 16.60 1.02 -9.17
CA ARG A 11 15.71 1.90 -9.94
C ARG A 11 15.64 1.59 -11.44
N HIS A 12 16.36 0.56 -11.87
CA HIS A 12 16.56 0.20 -13.28
C HIS A 12 15.27 -0.23 -14.01
N LEU A 13 14.35 -0.90 -13.29
CA LEU A 13 13.06 -1.32 -13.82
C LEU A 13 11.92 -0.35 -13.51
N GLN A 14 12.17 0.72 -12.74
CA GLN A 14 11.12 1.68 -12.40
C GLN A 14 10.64 2.44 -13.65
N ARG A 15 9.35 2.75 -13.68
CA ARG A 15 8.70 3.53 -14.74
C ARG A 15 8.81 5.02 -14.43
N TYR A 16 8.94 5.81 -15.50
CA TYR A 16 9.01 7.25 -15.45
C TYR A 16 8.11 7.84 -16.53
N ASP A 17 7.43 8.92 -16.22
CA ASP A 17 6.71 9.77 -17.18
C ASP A 17 7.23 11.19 -17.07
N ASN A 18 7.68 11.79 -18.17
CA ASN A 18 8.31 13.12 -18.17
C ASN A 18 9.38 13.33 -17.07
N GLN A 19 10.26 12.32 -16.89
CA GLN A 19 11.29 12.28 -15.83
C GLN A 19 10.77 12.16 -14.39
N LEU A 20 9.45 12.12 -14.18
CA LEU A 20 8.84 11.88 -12.88
C LEU A 20 8.70 10.38 -12.63
N ARG A 21 9.13 9.93 -11.45
CA ARG A 21 9.02 8.51 -11.06
C ARG A 21 7.56 8.16 -10.81
N LEU A 22 7.06 7.15 -11.49
CA LEU A 22 5.74 6.61 -11.23
C LEU A 22 5.75 5.73 -9.98
N VAL A 23 4.79 5.97 -9.10
CA VAL A 23 4.64 5.29 -7.82
C VAL A 23 3.26 4.67 -7.75
N ALA A 24 3.19 3.46 -7.22
CA ALA A 24 1.95 2.77 -6.92
C ALA A 24 1.91 2.42 -5.42
N GLY A 25 0.72 2.45 -4.84
CA GLY A 25 0.50 2.15 -3.44
C GLY A 25 -0.96 1.83 -3.18
N CYS A 26 -1.31 1.51 -1.94
CA CYS A 26 -2.69 1.25 -1.55
C CYS A 26 -2.99 1.87 -0.19
N ILE A 27 -4.28 1.97 0.12
CA ILE A 27 -4.78 2.32 1.46
C ILE A 27 -5.31 1.02 2.08
N PRO A 28 -4.51 0.29 2.88
CA PRO A 28 -4.96 -0.96 3.47
C PRO A 28 -5.94 -0.65 4.60
N TYR A 29 -7.08 -1.33 4.60
CA TYR A 29 -8.09 -1.17 5.64
C TYR A 29 -8.68 -2.50 6.06
N LYS A 30 -9.24 -2.56 7.26
CA LYS A 30 -10.12 -3.64 7.72
C LYS A 30 -11.37 -3.05 8.35
N ILE A 31 -12.44 -3.85 8.36
CA ILE A 31 -13.70 -3.49 9.03
C ILE A 31 -13.87 -4.44 10.22
N ASN A 32 -13.97 -3.88 11.43
CA ASN A 32 -14.18 -4.69 12.63
C ASN A 32 -15.67 -5.12 12.74
N GLY A 33 -15.89 -6.43 12.91
CA GLY A 33 -17.21 -7.04 13.03
C GLY A 33 -17.84 -6.96 14.42
N ASN A 34 -17.06 -6.66 15.47
CA ASN A 34 -17.47 -6.78 16.87
C ASN A 34 -18.28 -5.57 17.39
N SER A 35 -19.41 -5.28 16.77
CA SER A 35 -20.36 -4.31 17.31
C SER A 35 -21.74 -4.96 17.39
N SER A 36 -22.06 -5.47 18.58
CA SER A 36 -23.42 -5.83 19.00
C SER A 36 -24.41 -4.64 18.94
N ASN A 37 -23.90 -3.43 18.69
CA ASN A 37 -24.70 -2.24 18.42
C ASN A 37 -24.69 -1.96 16.91
N GLN A 38 -25.74 -2.41 16.22
CA GLN A 38 -25.97 -2.17 14.79
C GLN A 38 -26.20 -0.67 14.41
N SER A 39 -26.00 0.24 15.37
CA SER A 39 -26.16 1.69 15.23
C SER A 39 -24.84 2.47 15.25
N GLY A 40 -23.70 1.80 15.43
CA GLY A 40 -22.39 2.46 15.43
C GLY A 40 -21.95 2.83 14.01
N ASP A 41 -21.74 4.13 13.77
CA ASP A 41 -21.26 4.73 12.52
C ASP A 41 -20.13 3.91 11.86
N LEU A 42 -20.25 3.65 10.55
CA LEU A 42 -19.27 2.90 9.75
C LEU A 42 -17.84 3.43 9.97
N MET A 43 -17.69 4.74 10.14
CA MET A 43 -16.38 5.37 10.41
C MET A 43 -15.70 4.81 11.66
N ASN A 44 -16.45 4.44 12.69
CA ASN A 44 -15.88 3.90 13.94
C ASN A 44 -15.42 2.45 13.82
N ARG A 45 -15.73 1.78 12.70
CA ARG A 45 -15.42 0.37 12.47
C ARG A 45 -14.31 0.15 11.45
N VAL A 46 -13.92 1.20 10.73
CA VAL A 46 -12.84 1.15 9.74
C VAL A 46 -11.52 1.48 10.42
N GLU A 47 -10.59 0.54 10.36
CA GLU A 47 -9.20 0.79 10.73
C GLU A 47 -8.35 0.82 9.46
N VAL A 48 -7.51 1.85 9.32
CA VAL A 48 -6.60 2.03 8.18
C VAL A 48 -5.17 1.83 8.65
N LEU A 49 -4.38 1.08 7.88
CA LEU A 49 -2.97 0.84 8.16
C LEU A 49 -2.12 1.93 7.51
N MET A 50 -1.21 2.50 8.29
CA MET A 50 -0.15 3.40 7.84
C MET A 50 1.19 2.89 8.37
N ILE A 51 2.27 3.27 7.72
CA ILE A 51 3.66 2.98 8.11
C ILE A 51 4.39 4.27 8.46
N SER A 52 5.41 4.19 9.30
CA SER A 52 6.31 5.31 9.56
C SER A 52 7.29 5.49 8.41
N SER A 53 7.47 6.73 7.96
CA SER A 53 8.50 7.02 6.96
C SER A 53 9.90 6.96 7.60
N PRO A 54 10.88 6.29 6.99
CA PRO A 54 12.26 6.33 7.48
C PRO A 54 12.79 7.77 7.62
N GLY A 55 13.36 8.08 8.78
CA GLY A 55 13.97 9.39 9.05
C GLY A 55 13.00 10.55 9.23
N ARG A 56 11.69 10.30 9.31
CA ARG A 56 10.65 11.32 9.57
C ARG A 56 9.64 10.79 10.60
N HIS A 57 8.90 11.70 11.23
CA HIS A 57 7.79 11.35 12.14
C HIS A 57 6.43 11.26 11.42
N ASP A 58 6.45 11.27 10.08
CA ASP A 58 5.24 11.25 9.27
C ASP A 58 4.74 9.81 9.09
N LEU A 59 3.41 9.66 9.10
CA LEU A 59 2.74 8.43 8.70
C LEU A 59 2.39 8.52 7.21
N ILE A 60 2.70 7.45 6.49
CA ILE A 60 2.40 7.32 5.06
C ILE A 60 1.66 6.02 4.78
N PHE A 61 0.98 5.96 3.65
CA PHE A 61 0.46 4.69 3.13
C PHE A 61 1.57 3.90 2.43
N PRO A 62 1.52 2.55 2.46
CA PRO A 62 2.46 1.71 1.74
C PRO A 62 2.46 2.00 0.25
N LYS A 63 3.63 2.30 -0.31
CA LYS A 63 3.80 2.69 -1.71
C LYS A 63 5.26 2.58 -2.13
N GLY A 64 5.48 2.42 -3.43
CA GLY A 64 6.83 2.52 -3.99
C GLY A 64 6.85 2.53 -5.51
N GLY A 65 8.02 2.30 -6.08
CA GLY A 65 8.25 2.48 -7.51
C GLY A 65 7.45 1.48 -8.32
N TRP A 66 6.69 1.95 -9.31
CA TRP A 66 6.00 1.05 -10.25
C TRP A 66 7.02 0.52 -11.27
N GLU A 67 7.23 -0.79 -11.32
CA GLU A 67 8.20 -1.41 -12.22
C GLU A 67 7.61 -1.83 -13.58
N LYS A 68 8.48 -2.09 -14.56
CA LYS A 68 8.10 -2.41 -15.95
C LYS A 68 7.43 -3.78 -16.11
N ASP A 69 7.79 -4.74 -15.26
CA ASP A 69 7.33 -6.12 -15.29
C ASP A 69 6.02 -6.37 -14.52
N GLU A 70 5.38 -5.32 -14.00
CA GLU A 70 4.17 -5.40 -13.19
C GLU A 70 3.12 -4.34 -13.61
N THR A 71 1.87 -4.59 -13.28
CA THR A 71 0.78 -3.60 -13.32
C THR A 71 0.82 -2.70 -12.07
N ALA A 72 0.14 -1.55 -12.09
CA ALA A 72 0.06 -0.66 -10.93
C ALA A 72 -0.59 -1.35 -9.71
N CYS A 73 -1.56 -2.23 -9.91
CA CYS A 73 -2.17 -3.00 -8.83
C CYS A 73 -1.22 -4.05 -8.25
N GLU A 74 -0.45 -4.75 -9.09
CA GLU A 74 0.58 -5.69 -8.63
C GLU A 74 1.68 -4.97 -7.85
N ALA A 75 2.13 -3.81 -8.35
CA ALA A 75 3.06 -2.93 -7.64
C ALA A 75 2.52 -2.53 -6.26
N ALA A 76 1.28 -2.04 -6.18
CA ALA A 76 0.66 -1.67 -4.90
C ALA A 76 0.57 -2.85 -3.91
N CYS A 77 0.25 -4.05 -4.40
CA CYS A 77 0.23 -5.27 -3.58
C CYS A 77 1.62 -5.68 -3.10
N ARG A 78 2.63 -5.59 -3.97
CA ARG A 78 4.03 -5.87 -3.64
C ARG A 78 4.53 -4.92 -2.56
N GLU A 79 4.34 -3.62 -2.75
CA GLU A 79 4.77 -2.58 -1.80
C GLU A 79 4.06 -2.71 -0.44
N ALA A 80 2.78 -3.07 -0.42
CA ALA A 80 2.07 -3.36 0.83
C ALA A 80 2.66 -4.55 1.59
N LEU A 81 3.13 -5.57 0.87
CA LEU A 81 3.81 -6.72 1.48
C LEU A 81 5.22 -6.35 1.94
N GLU A 82 5.98 -5.61 1.13
CA GLU A 82 7.37 -5.24 1.41
C GLU A 82 7.49 -4.22 2.56
N GLU A 83 6.67 -3.18 2.57
CA GLU A 83 6.76 -2.10 3.57
C GLU A 83 5.95 -2.38 4.85
N ALA A 84 4.82 -3.07 4.75
CA ALA A 84 3.89 -3.28 5.86
C ALA A 84 3.66 -4.75 6.23
N GLY A 85 4.17 -5.71 5.45
CA GLY A 85 3.98 -7.14 5.73
C GLY A 85 2.55 -7.63 5.53
N VAL A 86 1.69 -6.88 4.82
CA VAL A 86 0.27 -7.21 4.66
C VAL A 86 -0.07 -7.68 3.25
N ARG A 87 -1.05 -8.58 3.14
CA ARG A 87 -1.63 -9.04 1.87
C ARG A 87 -3.14 -8.83 1.91
N GLY A 88 -3.73 -8.51 0.77
CA GLY A 88 -5.16 -8.26 0.65
C GLY A 88 -5.66 -8.34 -0.78
N ILE A 89 -6.92 -7.95 -0.97
CA ILE A 89 -7.57 -7.89 -2.28
C ILE A 89 -7.82 -6.41 -2.60
N ILE A 90 -7.30 -5.93 -3.72
CA ILE A 90 -7.64 -4.58 -4.23
C ILE A 90 -9.11 -4.57 -4.62
N LYS A 91 -9.92 -3.82 -3.86
CA LYS A 91 -11.36 -3.70 -4.11
C LYS A 91 -11.70 -2.64 -5.15
N ARG A 92 -10.94 -1.55 -5.18
CA ARG A 92 -11.21 -0.40 -6.04
C ARG A 92 -9.93 0.40 -6.29
N VAL A 93 -9.78 0.89 -7.51
CA VAL A 93 -8.78 1.91 -7.86
C VAL A 93 -9.37 3.28 -7.51
N LEU A 94 -8.64 4.09 -6.76
CA LEU A 94 -9.10 5.42 -6.33
C LEU A 94 -8.88 6.45 -7.43
N ASP A 95 -7.65 6.89 -7.63
CA ASP A 95 -7.29 7.78 -8.73
C ASP A 95 -5.77 7.83 -8.93
N VAL A 96 -5.32 8.38 -10.06
CA VAL A 96 -3.90 8.71 -10.30
C VAL A 96 -3.68 10.16 -9.91
N ILE A 97 -2.82 10.39 -8.92
CA ILE A 97 -2.43 11.74 -8.50
C ILE A 97 -1.15 12.09 -9.26
N SER A 98 -1.24 13.04 -10.19
CA SER A 98 -0.13 13.59 -10.98
C SER A 98 0.47 14.84 -10.32
#